data_AF-A0A3D2I6L0-F1
#
_entry.id   AF-A0A3D2I6L0-F1
#
_cell.length_a   1.000
_cell.length_b   1.000
_cell.length_c   1.000
_cell.angle_alpha   90.00
_cell.angle_beta   90.00
_cell.angle_gamma   90.00
#
_symmetry.space_group_name_H-M   'P 1'
#
loop_
_entity.id
_entity.type
_entity.pdbx_description
1 polymer ?
#
loop_
_entity_poly.entity_id
_entity_poly.type
_entity_poly.pdbx_seq_one_letter_code
_entity_poly.pdbx_strand_id
1 'polypeptide(L)'
;MTVSTFKDMIRLVDVASHYASEYSEELSYTASDLESYYNDNKSSFNVASYESLYFKGTADSTTDADGNTVAPTDEENAAAKEKAIADADAALKLYQAGDPLETVSLAYESAAYSNTEAGSNSGDEASEWLFDESRADGDSTVITTDSGSRVLVFHSAGRQEYASRDVRHILFMADTTGLDSESETYEADLQAAKDAAKAKAEDALAQWKAGDATEDSFAALANELSEDGGSNTNGGLYTKVLKGQMVTEFNDWLFDESRKPGDTGIVFNEGSYTGYHVMYFVGDDVPCWQVQVENTLRSKDTEAWQKGLTDSADVVELSGMKHVG
;
A
#
# COMPACT_ATOMS: atom_id res chain seq x y z
N MET A 1 30.13 27.09 -3.41
CA MET A 1 30.38 25.65 -3.23
C MET A 1 31.24 25.17 -4.38
N THR A 2 32.32 24.43 -4.14
CA THR A 2 33.18 23.89 -5.22
C THR A 2 32.74 22.48 -5.57
N VAL A 3 33.09 21.97 -6.76
CA VAL A 3 32.84 20.56 -7.14
C VAL A 3 33.49 19.59 -6.14
N SER A 4 34.66 19.94 -5.57
CA SER A 4 35.30 19.14 -4.53
C SER A 4 34.45 19.10 -3.26
N THR A 5 34.04 20.28 -2.76
CA THR A 5 33.19 20.38 -1.57
C THR A 5 31.86 19.64 -1.75
N PHE A 6 31.26 19.72 -2.94
CA PHE A 6 30.06 18.96 -3.27
C PHE A 6 30.29 17.45 -3.21
N LYS A 7 31.37 16.94 -3.84
CA LYS A 7 31.73 15.51 -3.79
C LYS A 7 31.99 15.02 -2.36
N ASP A 8 32.66 15.84 -1.55
CA ASP A 8 32.93 15.51 -0.15
C ASP A 8 31.63 15.44 0.67
N MET A 9 30.70 16.38 0.45
CA MET A 9 29.38 16.35 1.08
C MET A 9 28.56 15.13 0.67
N ILE A 10 28.53 14.78 -0.63
CA ILE A 10 27.84 13.57 -1.10
C ILE A 10 28.43 12.32 -0.46
N ARG A 11 29.77 12.20 -0.39
CA ARG A 11 30.43 11.07 0.28
C ARG A 11 30.06 10.97 1.76
N LEU A 12 29.99 12.10 2.47
CA LEU A 12 29.62 12.10 3.89
C LEU A 12 28.15 11.69 4.09
N VAL A 13 27.25 12.16 3.24
CA VAL A 13 25.83 11.76 3.26
C VAL A 13 25.70 10.27 2.97
N ASP A 14 26.39 9.77 1.96
CA ASP A 14 26.40 8.36 1.57
C ASP A 14 26.86 7.45 2.73
N VAL A 15 28.02 7.77 3.33
CA VAL A 15 28.54 7.02 4.48
C VAL A 15 27.60 7.08 5.69
N ALA A 16 27.01 8.24 5.98
CA ALA A 16 26.07 8.39 7.09
C ALA A 16 24.78 7.58 6.86
N SER A 17 24.24 7.60 5.63
CA SER A 17 23.08 6.79 5.25
C SER A 17 23.37 5.30 5.36
N HIS A 18 24.52 4.84 4.85
CA HIS A 18 24.93 3.44 4.99
C HIS A 18 25.03 3.01 6.45
N TYR A 19 25.66 3.82 7.30
CA TYR A 19 25.77 3.51 8.73
C TYR A 19 24.41 3.46 9.44
N ALA A 20 23.47 4.34 9.07
CA ALA A 20 22.10 4.30 9.59
C ALA A 20 21.33 3.07 9.11
N SER A 21 21.50 2.67 7.85
CA SER A 21 20.92 1.44 7.31
C SER A 21 21.47 0.21 8.00
N GLU A 22 22.79 0.10 8.17
CA GLU A 22 23.44 -1.02 8.88
C GLU A 22 22.89 -1.15 10.31
N TYR A 23 22.81 -0.04 11.07
CA TYR A 23 22.21 -0.07 12.41
C TYR A 23 20.77 -0.59 12.39
N SER A 24 19.94 -0.07 11.47
CA SER A 24 18.54 -0.49 11.33
C SER A 24 18.42 -1.97 11.00
N GLU A 25 19.27 -2.50 10.13
CA GLU A 25 19.29 -3.92 9.71
C GLU A 25 19.74 -4.86 10.84
N GLU A 26 20.62 -4.41 11.74
CA GLU A 26 21.07 -5.19 12.91
C GLU A 26 19.99 -5.34 14.00
N LEU A 27 18.96 -4.48 14.00
CA LEU A 27 17.87 -4.57 14.97
C LEU A 27 17.08 -5.87 14.78
N SER A 28 16.83 -6.57 15.88
CA SER A 28 16.05 -7.81 15.90
C SER A 28 15.11 -7.82 17.10
N TYR A 29 13.94 -8.43 16.90
CA TYR A 29 12.87 -8.47 17.90
C TYR A 29 12.39 -9.90 18.06
N THR A 30 12.15 -10.32 19.30
CA THR A 30 11.56 -11.62 19.56
C THR A 30 10.05 -11.58 19.33
N ALA A 31 9.44 -12.73 19.09
CA ALA A 31 7.97 -12.82 18.99
C ALA A 31 7.25 -12.26 20.24
N SER A 32 7.89 -12.37 21.42
CA SER A 32 7.35 -11.81 22.66
C SER A 32 7.40 -10.27 22.67
N ASP A 33 8.43 -9.66 22.09
CA ASP A 33 8.53 -8.20 21.99
C ASP A 33 7.44 -7.66 21.08
N LEU A 34 7.23 -8.32 19.92
CA LEU A 34 6.19 -7.96 18.97
C LEU A 34 4.79 -8.08 19.59
N GLU A 35 4.51 -9.19 20.29
CA GLU A 35 3.21 -9.42 20.93
C GLU A 35 2.95 -8.42 22.06
N SER A 36 3.96 -8.10 22.87
CA SER A 36 3.82 -7.07 23.92
C SER A 36 3.52 -5.70 23.31
N TYR A 37 4.29 -5.30 22.28
CA TYR A 37 4.08 -4.01 21.63
C TYR A 37 2.71 -3.92 20.96
N TYR A 38 2.27 -4.98 20.29
CA TYR A 38 0.93 -5.06 19.71
C TYR A 38 -0.15 -4.86 20.78
N ASN A 39 -0.07 -5.57 21.90
CA ASN A 39 -1.08 -5.50 22.95
C ASN A 39 -1.18 -4.12 23.61
N ASP A 40 -0.05 -3.43 23.75
CA ASP A 40 -0.01 -2.06 24.28
C ASP A 40 -0.50 -1.00 23.27
N ASN A 41 -0.57 -1.34 21.98
CA ASN A 41 -0.85 -0.40 20.88
C ASN A 41 -1.91 -0.93 19.89
N LYS A 42 -2.87 -1.74 20.36
CA LYS A 42 -3.85 -2.42 19.48
C LYS A 42 -4.57 -1.48 18.52
N SER A 43 -4.91 -0.27 18.95
CA SER A 43 -5.60 0.72 18.12
C SER A 43 -4.83 1.12 16.87
N SER A 44 -3.50 0.99 16.87
CA SER A 44 -2.64 1.31 15.72
C SER A 44 -2.50 0.16 14.71
N PHE A 45 -2.89 -1.06 15.09
CA PHE A 45 -2.70 -2.27 14.29
C PHE A 45 -4.00 -2.99 13.92
N ASN A 46 -5.04 -2.83 14.74
CA ASN A 46 -6.33 -3.40 14.44
C ASN A 46 -6.96 -2.67 13.27
N VAL A 47 -7.57 -3.45 12.39
CA VAL A 47 -8.41 -2.99 11.29
C VAL A 47 -9.83 -3.51 11.49
N ALA A 48 -10.80 -2.81 10.94
CA ALA A 48 -12.19 -3.23 10.91
C ALA A 48 -12.59 -3.67 9.49
N SER A 49 -13.33 -4.78 9.40
CA SER A 49 -14.10 -5.15 8.21
C SER A 49 -15.54 -4.69 8.40
N TYR A 50 -16.06 -3.91 7.45
CA TYR A 50 -17.38 -3.31 7.49
C TYR A 50 -17.89 -2.89 6.11
N GLU A 51 -19.20 -2.83 5.97
CA GLU A 51 -19.86 -2.19 4.83
C GLU A 51 -20.33 -0.79 5.22
N SER A 52 -20.40 0.11 4.23
CA SER A 52 -20.98 1.43 4.42
C SER A 52 -21.87 1.84 3.26
N LEU A 53 -22.94 2.56 3.58
CA LEU A 53 -23.81 3.20 2.59
C LEU A 53 -23.95 4.67 2.94
N TYR A 54 -23.33 5.53 2.13
CA TYR A 54 -23.25 6.96 2.38
C TYR A 54 -24.27 7.74 1.56
N PHE A 55 -24.99 8.64 2.22
CA PHE A 55 -25.94 9.58 1.65
C PHE A 55 -25.40 11.00 1.82
N LYS A 56 -25.11 11.67 0.70
CA LYS A 56 -24.63 13.04 0.68
C LYS A 56 -25.68 13.98 1.29
N GLY A 57 -25.29 14.75 2.30
CA GLY A 57 -26.14 15.71 3.01
C GLY A 57 -26.00 17.16 2.53
N THR A 58 -25.35 17.38 1.39
CA THR A 58 -25.20 18.70 0.75
C THR A 58 -25.82 18.69 -0.63
N ALA A 59 -26.42 19.80 -1.03
CA ALA A 59 -26.99 19.96 -2.35
C ALA A 59 -25.88 20.12 -3.41
N ASP A 60 -26.20 19.83 -4.66
CA ASP A 60 -25.28 20.04 -5.78
C ASP A 60 -25.25 21.52 -6.18
N SER A 61 -24.06 22.02 -6.50
CA SER A 61 -23.92 23.34 -7.10
C SER A 61 -24.62 23.39 -8.46
N THR A 62 -25.18 24.53 -8.79
CA THR A 62 -25.84 24.77 -10.09
C THR A 62 -24.98 25.66 -10.98
N THR A 63 -25.40 25.85 -12.23
CA THR A 63 -24.75 26.78 -13.16
C THR A 63 -25.73 27.88 -13.53
N ASP A 64 -25.31 29.13 -13.44
CA ASP A 64 -26.13 30.27 -13.86
C ASP A 64 -26.15 30.43 -15.40
N ALA A 65 -26.94 31.40 -15.88
CA ALA A 65 -27.08 31.68 -17.31
C ALA A 65 -25.78 32.16 -17.98
N ASP A 66 -24.83 32.66 -17.19
CA ASP A 66 -23.53 33.15 -17.64
C ASP A 66 -22.44 32.06 -17.60
N GLY A 67 -22.80 30.84 -17.16
CA GLY A 67 -21.90 29.71 -17.07
C GLY A 67 -21.08 29.64 -15.78
N ASN A 68 -21.40 30.45 -14.76
CA ASN A 68 -20.71 30.41 -13.48
C ASN A 68 -21.32 29.37 -12.54
N THR A 69 -20.47 28.75 -11.73
CA THR A 69 -20.90 27.85 -10.66
C THR A 69 -21.56 28.66 -9.53
N VAL A 70 -22.78 28.28 -9.17
CA VAL A 70 -23.56 28.83 -8.06
C VAL A 70 -23.58 27.81 -6.93
N ALA A 71 -23.10 28.22 -5.76
CA ALA A 71 -23.15 27.38 -4.56
C ALA A 71 -24.60 27.18 -4.11
N PRO A 72 -24.94 26.00 -3.55
CA PRO A 72 -26.26 25.77 -2.99
C PRO A 72 -26.54 26.71 -1.82
N THR A 73 -27.81 27.07 -1.66
CA THR A 73 -28.30 27.86 -0.53
C THR A 73 -28.30 27.05 0.78
N ASP A 74 -28.40 27.75 1.91
CA ASP A 74 -28.51 27.11 3.23
C ASP A 74 -29.79 26.26 3.31
N GLU A 75 -30.90 26.72 2.73
CA GLU A 75 -32.15 25.97 2.66
C GLU A 75 -32.04 24.69 1.82
N GLU A 76 -31.35 24.74 0.68
CA GLU A 76 -31.10 23.56 -0.16
C GLU A 76 -30.19 22.54 0.55
N ASN A 77 -29.15 23.01 1.25
CA ASN A 77 -28.29 22.15 2.05
C ASN A 77 -29.04 21.54 3.25
N ALA A 78 -29.91 22.30 3.91
CA ALA A 78 -30.74 21.77 5.01
C ALA A 78 -31.68 20.67 4.50
N ALA A 79 -32.34 20.88 3.35
CA ALA A 79 -33.20 19.88 2.73
C ALA A 79 -32.43 18.62 2.30
N ALA A 80 -31.22 18.78 1.76
CA ALA A 80 -30.34 17.66 1.42
C ALA A 80 -29.94 16.85 2.67
N LYS A 81 -29.60 17.53 3.77
CA LYS A 81 -29.26 16.89 5.04
C LYS A 81 -30.44 16.12 5.65
N GLU A 82 -31.63 16.71 5.67
CA GLU A 82 -32.84 16.03 6.13
C GLU A 82 -33.16 14.80 5.29
N LYS A 83 -33.03 14.91 3.96
CA LYS A 83 -33.20 13.76 3.06
C LYS A 83 -32.17 12.66 3.32
N ALA A 84 -30.89 13.01 3.47
CA ALA A 84 -29.83 12.05 3.73
C ALA A 84 -30.06 11.27 5.04
N ILE A 85 -30.52 11.94 6.11
CA ILE A 85 -30.91 11.30 7.37
C ILE A 85 -32.07 10.33 7.14
N ALA A 86 -33.14 10.79 6.49
CA ALA A 86 -34.33 9.97 6.25
C ALA A 86 -34.03 8.74 5.39
N ASP A 87 -33.22 8.89 4.35
CA ASP A 87 -32.81 7.80 3.47
C ASP A 87 -31.91 6.79 4.20
N ALA A 88 -30.95 7.26 5.01
CA ALA A 88 -30.10 6.40 5.82
C ALA A 88 -30.90 5.59 6.86
N ASP A 89 -31.85 6.22 7.55
CA ASP A 89 -32.75 5.54 8.48
C ASP A 89 -33.64 4.49 7.80
N ALA A 90 -34.09 4.78 6.57
CA ALA A 90 -34.87 3.85 5.78
C ALA A 90 -34.02 2.66 5.30
N ALA A 91 -32.80 2.93 4.82
CA ALA A 91 -31.86 1.91 4.39
C ALA A 91 -31.43 0.99 5.54
N LEU A 92 -31.16 1.55 6.73
CA LEU A 92 -30.87 0.77 7.94
C LEU A 92 -32.00 -0.21 8.26
N LYS A 93 -33.27 0.21 8.15
CA LYS A 93 -34.42 -0.67 8.39
C LYS A 93 -34.54 -1.80 7.38
N LEU A 94 -34.20 -1.56 6.11
CA LEU A 94 -34.17 -2.60 5.08
C LEU A 94 -33.07 -3.62 5.37
N TYR A 95 -31.87 -3.14 5.74
CA TYR A 95 -30.79 -4.02 6.17
C TYR A 95 -31.19 -4.88 7.39
N GLN A 96 -31.76 -4.24 8.42
CA GLN A 96 -32.23 -4.92 9.63
C GLN A 96 -33.42 -5.87 9.37
N ALA A 97 -34.12 -5.73 8.24
CA ALA A 97 -35.15 -6.68 7.80
C ALA A 97 -34.57 -7.91 7.09
N GLY A 98 -33.25 -7.91 6.81
CA GLY A 98 -32.51 -9.05 6.25
C GLY A 98 -32.01 -8.85 4.82
N ASP A 99 -32.21 -7.68 4.21
CA ASP A 99 -31.69 -7.40 2.87
C ASP A 99 -30.19 -7.05 2.95
N PRO A 100 -29.31 -7.64 2.11
CA PRO A 100 -27.89 -7.26 2.06
C PRO A 100 -27.71 -5.77 1.76
N LEU A 101 -26.75 -5.10 2.41
CA LEU A 101 -26.59 -3.65 2.28
C LEU A 101 -26.30 -3.22 0.83
N GLU A 102 -25.51 -4.01 0.10
CA GLU A 102 -25.29 -3.81 -1.34
C GLU A 102 -26.61 -3.80 -2.13
N THR A 103 -27.54 -4.71 -1.82
CA THR A 103 -28.85 -4.75 -2.48
C THR A 103 -29.72 -3.56 -2.08
N VAL A 104 -29.70 -3.18 -0.79
CA VAL A 104 -30.38 -1.97 -0.30
C VAL A 104 -29.88 -0.73 -1.03
N SER A 105 -28.57 -0.63 -1.28
CA SER A 105 -27.97 0.51 -1.98
C SER A 105 -28.57 0.79 -3.35
N LEU A 106 -28.97 -0.26 -4.09
CA LEU A 106 -29.53 -0.16 -5.44
C LEU A 106 -30.89 0.55 -5.48
N ALA A 107 -31.57 0.70 -4.34
CA ALA A 107 -32.82 1.45 -4.23
C ALA A 107 -32.59 2.98 -4.18
N TYR A 108 -31.36 3.45 -4.02
CA TYR A 108 -31.02 4.85 -3.81
C TYR A 108 -29.99 5.34 -4.83
N GLU A 109 -30.44 6.13 -5.81
CA GLU A 109 -29.60 6.63 -6.91
C GLU A 109 -28.39 7.46 -6.45
N SER A 110 -28.52 8.19 -5.34
CA SER A 110 -27.48 9.08 -4.81
C SER A 110 -26.64 8.45 -3.69
N ALA A 111 -26.80 7.16 -3.39
CA ALA A 111 -26.07 6.50 -2.32
C ALA A 111 -24.75 5.92 -2.82
N ALA A 112 -23.70 6.07 -2.03
CA ALA A 112 -22.39 5.48 -2.31
C ALA A 112 -22.17 4.27 -1.40
N TYR A 113 -22.20 3.08 -1.99
CA TYR A 113 -21.90 1.83 -1.29
C TYR A 113 -20.39 1.56 -1.30
N SER A 114 -19.87 1.04 -0.20
CA SER A 114 -18.53 0.47 -0.14
C SER A 114 -18.47 -0.72 0.81
N ASN A 115 -17.59 -1.65 0.49
CA ASN A 115 -17.17 -2.74 1.37
C ASN A 115 -15.69 -2.54 1.69
N THR A 116 -15.35 -2.51 2.97
CA THR A 116 -14.00 -2.30 3.47
C THR A 116 -13.56 -3.51 4.27
N GLU A 117 -12.54 -4.22 3.82
CA GLU A 117 -12.03 -5.42 4.51
C GLU A 117 -10.99 -5.10 5.60
N ALA A 118 -10.38 -3.91 5.54
CA ALA A 118 -9.28 -3.53 6.42
C ALA A 118 -9.22 -2.01 6.64
N GLY A 119 -10.26 -1.44 7.26
CA GLY A 119 -10.30 -0.02 7.59
C GLY A 119 -9.52 0.29 8.88
N SER A 120 -8.60 1.24 8.82
CA SER A 120 -7.80 1.68 9.97
C SER A 120 -8.63 2.52 10.95
N ASN A 121 -8.17 2.57 12.21
CA ASN A 121 -8.75 3.44 13.21
C ASN A 121 -8.31 4.91 12.97
N SER A 122 -9.25 5.76 12.56
CA SER A 122 -9.04 7.19 12.32
C SER A 122 -9.27 8.07 13.57
N GLY A 123 -9.88 7.54 14.63
CA GLY A 123 -10.30 8.28 15.82
C GLY A 123 -11.55 9.16 15.62
N ASP A 124 -12.25 9.01 14.50
CA ASP A 124 -13.57 9.63 14.30
C ASP A 124 -14.71 8.78 14.88
N GLU A 125 -15.91 9.34 14.98
CA GLU A 125 -17.10 8.67 15.54
C GLU A 125 -17.43 7.32 14.86
N ALA A 126 -17.18 7.20 13.56
CA ALA A 126 -17.39 5.95 12.84
C ALA A 126 -16.36 4.89 13.25
N SER A 127 -15.08 5.26 13.34
CA SER A 127 -14.05 4.37 13.82
C SER A 127 -14.23 4.00 15.30
N GLU A 128 -14.59 4.95 16.17
CA GLU A 128 -14.88 4.66 17.59
C GLU A 128 -15.98 3.60 17.72
N TRP A 129 -17.03 3.68 16.91
CA TRP A 129 -18.09 2.68 16.89
C TRP A 129 -17.62 1.33 16.31
N LEU A 130 -16.84 1.33 15.22
CA LEU A 130 -16.32 0.12 14.58
C LEU A 130 -15.34 -0.66 15.47
N PHE A 131 -14.59 0.04 16.33
CA PHE A 131 -13.59 -0.56 17.21
C PHE A 131 -14.07 -0.82 18.65
N ASP A 132 -15.37 -0.61 18.93
CA ASP A 132 -15.97 -0.98 20.22
C ASP A 132 -15.96 -2.51 20.40
N GLU A 133 -15.30 -3.00 21.45
CA GLU A 133 -15.16 -4.45 21.72
C GLU A 133 -16.50 -5.18 21.97
N SER A 134 -17.59 -4.44 22.19
CA SER A 134 -18.94 -5.02 22.30
C SER A 134 -19.59 -5.36 20.96
N ARG A 135 -19.01 -4.95 19.83
CA ARG A 135 -19.59 -5.18 18.50
C ARG A 135 -19.65 -6.66 18.16
N ALA A 136 -20.75 -7.07 17.53
CA ALA A 136 -20.91 -8.38 16.90
C ALA A 136 -21.16 -8.22 15.39
N ASP A 137 -20.78 -9.24 14.61
CA ASP A 137 -21.05 -9.27 13.16
C ASP A 137 -22.54 -9.00 12.86
N GLY A 138 -22.78 -8.08 11.92
CA GLY A 138 -24.10 -7.58 11.54
C GLY A 138 -24.63 -6.43 12.42
N ASP A 139 -23.93 -6.04 13.49
CA ASP A 139 -24.26 -4.81 14.20
C ASP A 139 -24.27 -3.64 13.20
N SER A 140 -25.28 -2.77 13.32
CA SER A 140 -25.48 -1.70 12.37
C SER A 140 -25.95 -0.42 13.04
N THR A 141 -25.58 0.71 12.45
CA THR A 141 -25.91 2.05 12.97
C THR A 141 -26.01 3.07 11.83
N VAL A 142 -26.57 4.24 12.15
CA VAL A 142 -26.46 5.44 11.31
C VAL A 142 -25.59 6.46 12.03
N ILE A 143 -24.62 7.02 11.31
CA ILE A 143 -23.80 8.14 11.78
C ILE A 143 -24.02 9.33 10.85
N THR A 144 -24.38 10.47 11.42
CA THR A 144 -24.65 11.71 10.68
C THR A 144 -23.62 12.76 11.03
N THR A 145 -23.03 13.32 9.99
CA THR A 145 -22.06 14.42 10.06
C THR A 145 -22.60 15.61 9.27
N ASP A 146 -21.83 16.69 9.15
CA ASP A 146 -22.21 17.83 8.32
C ASP A 146 -22.16 17.54 6.82
N SER A 147 -21.35 16.58 6.38
CA SER A 147 -21.26 16.21 4.97
C SER A 147 -22.37 15.27 4.51
N GLY A 148 -22.99 14.53 5.44
CA GLY A 148 -24.02 13.54 5.13
C GLY A 148 -24.24 12.50 6.22
N SER A 149 -25.05 11.50 5.90
CA SER A 149 -25.40 10.38 6.79
C SER A 149 -24.90 9.08 6.20
N ARG A 150 -24.36 8.19 7.03
CA ARG A 150 -23.90 6.86 6.61
C ARG A 150 -24.58 5.78 7.42
N VAL A 151 -25.03 4.72 6.76
CA VAL A 151 -25.28 3.43 7.40
C VAL A 151 -23.94 2.71 7.48
N LEU A 152 -23.63 2.14 8.64
CA LEU A 152 -22.49 1.25 8.85
C LEU A 152 -22.98 -0.12 9.29
N VAL A 153 -22.34 -1.15 8.76
CA VAL A 153 -22.55 -2.55 9.14
C VAL A 153 -21.20 -3.13 9.51
N PHE A 154 -21.04 -3.53 10.77
CA PHE A 154 -19.81 -4.11 11.29
C PHE A 154 -19.75 -5.61 10.98
N HIS A 155 -18.57 -6.12 10.60
CA HIS A 155 -18.33 -7.55 10.46
C HIS A 155 -17.31 -8.09 11.45
N SER A 156 -16.15 -7.44 11.55
CA SER A 156 -15.11 -7.83 12.50
C SER A 156 -14.13 -6.69 12.74
N ALA A 157 -13.41 -6.75 13.86
CA ALA A 157 -12.24 -5.91 14.10
C ALA A 157 -11.14 -6.72 14.78
N GLY A 158 -9.90 -6.49 14.38
CA GLY A 158 -8.75 -7.19 14.91
C GLY A 158 -7.50 -6.98 14.06
N ARG A 159 -6.41 -7.64 14.44
CA ARG A 159 -5.18 -7.64 13.65
C ARG A 159 -5.33 -8.52 12.40
N GLN A 160 -4.59 -8.19 11.36
CA GLN A 160 -4.54 -9.01 10.15
C GLN A 160 -3.60 -10.21 10.34
N GLU A 161 -4.12 -11.42 10.17
CA GLU A 161 -3.36 -12.66 10.39
C GLU A 161 -2.91 -13.39 9.11
N TYR A 162 -3.17 -12.84 7.93
CA TYR A 162 -2.67 -13.46 6.70
C TYR A 162 -1.13 -13.50 6.70
N ALA A 163 -0.55 -14.56 6.16
CA ALA A 163 0.90 -14.70 6.04
C ALA A 163 1.46 -13.70 5.02
N SER A 164 2.55 -13.04 5.40
CA SER A 164 3.42 -12.37 4.44
C SER A 164 4.06 -13.39 3.51
N ARG A 165 4.48 -12.96 2.32
CA ARG A 165 4.99 -13.86 1.28
C ARG A 165 6.43 -13.53 0.93
N ASP A 166 7.19 -14.59 0.68
CA ASP A 166 8.54 -14.50 0.14
C ASP A 166 8.51 -14.90 -1.34
N VAL A 167 9.23 -14.15 -2.16
CA VAL A 167 9.25 -14.31 -3.61
C VAL A 167 10.60 -13.95 -4.17
N ARG A 168 11.04 -14.69 -5.19
CA ARG A 168 12.16 -14.29 -6.04
C ARG A 168 11.64 -13.82 -7.38
N HIS A 169 12.27 -12.79 -7.94
CA HIS A 169 11.96 -12.35 -9.28
C HIS A 169 13.19 -11.99 -10.11
N ILE A 170 13.00 -12.02 -11.43
CA ILE A 170 13.97 -11.54 -12.43
C ILE A 170 13.28 -10.50 -13.28
N LEU A 171 13.69 -9.24 -13.18
CA LEU A 171 13.12 -8.14 -13.96
C LEU A 171 13.83 -8.01 -15.31
N PHE A 172 13.05 -7.91 -16.38
CA PHE A 172 13.48 -7.50 -17.71
C PHE A 172 12.65 -6.29 -18.15
N MET A 173 13.27 -5.12 -18.25
CA MET A 173 12.60 -3.90 -18.69
C MET A 173 12.53 -3.85 -20.23
N ALA A 174 11.44 -3.29 -20.74
CA ALA A 174 11.38 -2.87 -22.12
C ALA A 174 12.34 -1.69 -22.31
N ASP A 175 13.25 -1.79 -23.28
CA ASP A 175 14.17 -0.70 -23.59
C ASP A 175 13.42 0.41 -24.34
N THR A 176 12.98 1.42 -23.61
CA THR A 176 12.33 2.61 -24.15
C THR A 176 13.31 3.76 -24.40
N THR A 177 14.62 3.51 -24.27
CA THR A 177 15.64 4.54 -24.42
C THR A 177 15.64 5.06 -25.85
N GLY A 178 15.43 6.37 -26.01
CA GLY A 178 15.45 7.01 -27.33
C GLY A 178 14.17 6.82 -28.15
N LEU A 179 13.11 6.26 -27.58
CA LEU A 179 11.77 6.33 -28.17
C LEU A 179 11.25 7.76 -28.11
N ASP A 180 10.65 8.21 -29.21
CA ASP A 180 10.00 9.51 -29.33
C ASP A 180 8.49 9.31 -29.34
N SER A 181 7.80 9.77 -28.28
CA SER A 181 6.34 9.64 -28.13
C SER A 181 5.55 10.41 -29.20
N GLU A 182 6.18 11.32 -29.94
CA GLU A 182 5.56 12.05 -31.04
C GLU A 182 5.78 11.36 -32.40
N SER A 183 6.59 10.31 -32.46
CA SER A 183 6.85 9.57 -33.69
C SER A 183 5.62 8.76 -34.14
N GLU A 184 5.36 8.76 -35.45
CA GLU A 184 4.35 7.87 -36.06
C GLU A 184 4.65 6.37 -35.84
N THR A 185 5.91 6.03 -35.52
CA THR A 185 6.33 4.64 -35.24
C THR A 185 6.34 4.29 -33.75
N TYR A 186 6.08 5.25 -32.87
CA TYR A 186 6.24 5.09 -31.41
C TYR A 186 5.59 3.82 -30.86
N GLU A 187 4.31 3.60 -31.20
CA GLU A 187 3.56 2.43 -30.72
C GLU A 187 4.15 1.10 -31.20
N ALA A 188 4.66 1.06 -32.44
CA ALA A 188 5.28 -0.15 -33.00
C ALA A 188 6.65 -0.41 -32.35
N ASP A 189 7.44 0.64 -32.15
CA ASP A 189 8.76 0.55 -31.53
C ASP A 189 8.65 0.17 -30.03
N LEU A 190 7.68 0.75 -29.31
CA LEU A 190 7.36 0.38 -27.93
C LEU A 190 6.90 -1.08 -27.84
N GLN A 191 6.05 -1.54 -28.76
CA GLN A 191 5.63 -2.95 -28.79
C GLN A 191 6.81 -3.88 -29.06
N ALA A 192 7.72 -3.52 -29.97
CA ALA A 192 8.93 -4.31 -30.23
C ALA A 192 9.83 -4.39 -28.98
N ALA A 193 9.96 -3.30 -28.22
CA ALA A 193 10.70 -3.28 -26.96
C ALA A 193 10.03 -4.19 -25.90
N LYS A 194 8.69 -4.16 -25.79
CA LYS A 194 7.92 -5.05 -24.93
C LYS A 194 8.11 -6.52 -25.32
N ASP A 195 8.02 -6.84 -26.62
CA ASP A 195 8.19 -8.21 -27.13
C ASP A 195 9.61 -8.73 -26.88
N ALA A 196 10.63 -7.88 -27.03
CA ALA A 196 12.02 -8.23 -26.72
C ALA A 196 12.22 -8.53 -25.23
N ALA A 197 11.66 -7.71 -24.33
CA ALA A 197 11.73 -7.95 -22.89
C ALA A 197 10.98 -9.23 -22.49
N LYS A 198 9.80 -9.47 -23.09
CA LYS A 198 9.04 -10.71 -22.89
C LYS A 198 9.82 -11.94 -23.32
N ALA A 199 10.46 -11.89 -24.49
CA ALA A 199 11.26 -12.99 -25.00
C ALA A 199 12.44 -13.32 -24.05
N LYS A 200 13.10 -12.31 -23.47
CA LYS A 200 14.13 -12.53 -22.45
C LYS A 200 13.57 -13.21 -21.19
N ALA A 201 12.40 -12.76 -20.71
CA ALA A 201 11.74 -13.37 -19.56
C ALA A 201 11.35 -14.83 -19.82
N GLU A 202 10.80 -15.13 -21.00
CA GLU A 202 10.46 -16.49 -21.42
C GLU A 202 11.70 -17.37 -21.55
N ASP A 203 12.78 -16.86 -22.12
CA ASP A 203 14.07 -17.57 -22.26
C ASP A 203 14.70 -17.87 -20.90
N ALA A 204 14.74 -16.89 -19.99
CA ALA A 204 15.26 -17.08 -18.62
C ALA A 204 14.45 -18.15 -17.85
N LEU A 205 13.12 -18.12 -17.96
CA LEU A 205 12.28 -19.14 -17.34
C LEU A 205 12.49 -20.53 -17.98
N ALA A 206 12.66 -20.59 -19.30
CA ALA A 206 12.94 -21.84 -20.01
C ALA A 206 14.33 -22.40 -19.64
N GLN A 207 15.35 -21.54 -19.54
CA GLN A 207 16.69 -21.88 -19.09
C GLN A 207 16.66 -22.47 -17.68
N TRP A 208 15.96 -21.83 -16.74
CA TRP A 208 15.80 -22.34 -15.38
C TRP A 208 15.11 -23.71 -15.35
N LYS A 209 13.98 -23.85 -16.07
CA LYS A 209 13.23 -25.11 -16.18
C LYS A 209 14.02 -26.26 -16.81
N ALA A 210 14.92 -25.95 -17.73
CA ALA A 210 15.79 -26.93 -18.39
C ALA A 210 17.01 -27.32 -17.55
N GLY A 211 17.39 -26.48 -16.58
CA GLY A 211 18.46 -26.74 -15.61
C GLY A 211 17.98 -27.50 -14.39
N ASP A 212 18.57 -27.20 -13.23
CA ASP A 212 18.26 -27.87 -11.96
C ASP A 212 16.85 -27.55 -11.44
N ALA A 213 16.25 -26.45 -11.89
CA ALA A 213 14.92 -25.98 -11.50
C ALA A 213 14.69 -25.93 -9.97
N THR A 214 15.68 -25.41 -9.22
CA THR A 214 15.62 -25.21 -7.77
C THR A 214 15.54 -23.72 -7.43
N GLU A 215 15.21 -23.39 -6.17
CA GLU A 215 15.29 -22.00 -5.70
C GLU A 215 16.71 -21.43 -5.85
N ASP A 216 17.74 -22.19 -5.44
CA ASP A 216 19.14 -21.75 -5.54
C ASP A 216 19.57 -21.47 -6.99
N SER A 217 19.14 -22.31 -7.94
CA SER A 217 19.43 -22.05 -9.35
C SER A 217 18.65 -20.84 -9.86
N PHE A 218 17.41 -20.61 -9.40
CA PHE A 218 16.65 -19.40 -9.71
C PHE A 218 17.36 -18.15 -9.18
N ALA A 219 17.83 -18.19 -7.94
CA ALA A 219 18.56 -17.11 -7.30
C ALA A 219 19.85 -16.77 -8.06
N ALA A 220 20.59 -17.77 -8.54
CA ALA A 220 21.76 -17.56 -9.37
C ALA A 220 21.41 -16.85 -10.70
N LEU A 221 20.35 -17.30 -11.38
CA LEU A 221 19.84 -16.63 -12.59
C LEU A 221 19.38 -15.20 -12.32
N ALA A 222 18.71 -14.95 -11.21
CA ALA A 222 18.29 -13.61 -10.81
C ALA A 222 19.48 -12.67 -10.58
N ASN A 223 20.56 -13.17 -9.97
CA ASN A 223 21.78 -12.38 -9.80
C ASN A 223 22.47 -12.01 -11.11
N GLU A 224 22.35 -12.87 -12.13
CA GLU A 224 22.99 -12.65 -13.42
C GLU A 224 22.15 -11.75 -14.34
N LEU A 225 20.84 -11.95 -14.36
CA LEU A 225 19.97 -11.42 -15.42
C LEU A 225 19.04 -10.30 -14.96
N SER A 226 18.74 -10.18 -13.67
CA SER A 226 17.72 -9.24 -13.20
C SER A 226 18.22 -7.80 -13.33
N GLU A 227 17.42 -6.98 -14.01
CA GLU A 227 17.64 -5.54 -14.15
C GLU A 227 17.14 -4.75 -12.92
N ASP A 228 16.58 -5.43 -11.90
CA ASP A 228 16.27 -4.83 -10.61
C ASP A 228 17.51 -4.78 -9.71
N GLY A 229 18.17 -3.62 -9.68
CA GLY A 229 19.33 -3.37 -8.82
C GLY A 229 19.07 -3.49 -7.32
N GLY A 230 17.81 -3.47 -6.87
CA GLY A 230 17.45 -3.62 -5.46
C GLY A 230 17.48 -5.07 -4.97
N SER A 231 17.35 -6.05 -5.86
CA SER A 231 17.23 -7.47 -5.51
C SER A 231 18.23 -8.39 -6.23
N ASN A 232 18.83 -7.94 -7.34
CA ASN A 232 19.76 -8.73 -8.15
C ASN A 232 21.11 -9.06 -7.49
N THR A 233 21.34 -8.63 -6.25
CA THR A 233 22.52 -9.05 -5.47
C THR A 233 22.17 -10.05 -4.36
N ASN A 234 20.88 -10.31 -4.15
CA ASN A 234 20.34 -11.26 -3.17
C ASN A 234 19.46 -12.34 -3.82
N GLY A 235 19.73 -12.66 -5.08
CA GLY A 235 19.04 -13.68 -5.84
C GLY A 235 17.59 -13.32 -6.15
N GLY A 236 17.30 -12.04 -6.34
CA GLY A 236 15.96 -11.54 -6.67
C GLY A 236 14.97 -11.61 -5.51
N LEU A 237 15.43 -11.82 -4.27
CA LEU A 237 14.57 -12.08 -3.13
C LEU A 237 13.91 -10.81 -2.59
N TYR A 238 12.60 -10.84 -2.52
CA TYR A 238 11.80 -10.03 -1.59
C TYR A 238 11.24 -10.94 -0.50
N THR A 239 11.38 -10.50 0.75
CA THR A 239 10.92 -11.22 1.94
C THR A 239 9.89 -10.39 2.71
N LYS A 240 8.99 -11.05 3.44
CA LYS A 240 7.93 -10.42 4.25
C LYS A 240 7.04 -9.46 3.46
N VAL A 241 6.77 -9.76 2.19
CA VAL A 241 5.92 -8.93 1.34
C VAL A 241 4.48 -8.99 1.85
N LEU A 242 3.85 -7.81 1.98
CA LEU A 242 2.44 -7.65 2.38
C LEU A 242 1.56 -7.34 1.17
N LYS A 243 0.25 -7.60 1.31
CA LYS A 243 -0.73 -7.33 0.26
C LYS A 243 -0.76 -5.84 -0.07
N GLY A 244 -0.78 -5.52 -1.36
CA GLY A 244 -0.83 -4.15 -1.88
C GLY A 244 0.50 -3.40 -1.89
N GLN A 245 1.61 -4.03 -1.48
CA GLN A 245 2.95 -3.40 -1.56
C GLN A 245 3.57 -3.46 -2.95
N MET A 246 3.14 -4.42 -3.77
CA MET A 246 3.64 -4.62 -5.12
C MET A 246 2.66 -4.07 -6.15
N VAL A 247 3.13 -3.82 -7.38
CA VAL A 247 2.27 -3.49 -8.52
C VAL A 247 1.22 -4.57 -8.74
N THR A 248 0.04 -4.18 -9.24
CA THR A 248 -1.19 -5.00 -9.23
C THR A 248 -0.96 -6.43 -9.73
N GLU A 249 -0.37 -6.62 -10.91
CA GLU A 249 -0.18 -7.93 -11.52
C GLU A 249 0.81 -8.80 -10.74
N PHE A 250 1.85 -8.20 -10.16
CA PHE A 250 2.80 -8.90 -9.29
C PHE A 250 2.11 -9.30 -7.98
N ASN A 251 1.37 -8.37 -7.37
CA ASN A 251 0.64 -8.60 -6.13
C ASN A 251 -0.39 -9.72 -6.29
N ASP A 252 -1.19 -9.67 -7.35
CA ASP A 252 -2.25 -10.64 -7.62
C ASP A 252 -1.66 -12.04 -7.87
N TRP A 253 -0.53 -12.13 -8.59
CA TRP A 253 0.17 -13.39 -8.77
C TRP A 253 0.73 -13.95 -7.46
N LEU A 254 1.33 -13.09 -6.63
CA LEU A 254 1.98 -13.47 -5.37
C LEU A 254 0.98 -13.94 -4.31
N PHE A 255 -0.18 -13.29 -4.23
CA PHE A 255 -1.19 -13.55 -3.20
C PHE A 255 -2.36 -14.42 -3.65
N ASP A 256 -2.31 -14.97 -4.86
CA ASP A 256 -3.19 -16.03 -5.32
C ASP A 256 -3.15 -17.21 -4.34
N GLU A 257 -4.30 -17.59 -3.77
CA GLU A 257 -4.39 -18.61 -2.72
C GLU A 257 -3.97 -20.01 -3.20
N SER A 258 -3.89 -20.23 -4.52
CA SER A 258 -3.46 -21.50 -5.10
C SER A 258 -1.94 -21.70 -5.12
N ARG A 259 -1.14 -20.65 -4.83
CA ARG A 259 0.33 -20.68 -4.91
C ARG A 259 0.93 -21.72 -3.97
N LYS A 260 1.95 -22.41 -4.47
CA LYS A 260 2.77 -23.39 -3.76
C LYS A 260 4.25 -23.06 -3.93
N PRO A 261 5.09 -23.31 -2.91
CA PRO A 261 6.55 -23.15 -3.03
C PRO A 261 7.08 -23.81 -4.31
N GLY A 262 7.85 -23.04 -5.09
CA GLY A 262 8.37 -23.46 -6.39
C GLY A 262 7.49 -23.13 -7.60
N ASP A 263 6.29 -22.61 -7.40
CA ASP A 263 5.47 -22.11 -8.51
C ASP A 263 6.18 -20.97 -9.22
N THR A 264 6.10 -20.99 -10.56
CA THR A 264 6.72 -19.97 -11.41
C THR A 264 5.72 -19.35 -12.37
N GLY A 265 6.00 -18.12 -12.78
CA GLY A 265 5.15 -17.37 -13.69
C GLY A 265 5.90 -16.22 -14.35
N ILE A 266 5.25 -15.60 -15.33
CA ILE A 266 5.70 -14.33 -15.90
C ILE A 266 4.57 -13.34 -15.70
N VAL A 267 4.86 -12.21 -15.06
CA VAL A 267 3.92 -11.10 -14.88
C VAL A 267 4.44 -9.88 -15.63
N PHE A 268 3.51 -9.13 -16.23
CA PHE A 268 3.82 -7.89 -16.93
C PHE A 268 3.50 -6.72 -16.01
N ASN A 269 4.34 -5.70 -16.03
CA ASN A 269 4.09 -4.43 -15.36
C ASN A 269 4.14 -3.29 -16.38
N GLU A 270 3.16 -2.39 -16.30
CA GLU A 270 3.10 -1.15 -17.05
C GLU A 270 2.72 -0.01 -16.09
N GLY A 271 3.72 0.76 -15.67
CA GLY A 271 3.56 1.84 -14.69
C GLY A 271 4.74 2.79 -14.71
N SER A 272 5.44 2.92 -13.57
CA SER A 272 6.69 3.71 -13.50
C SER A 272 7.81 3.19 -14.40
N TYR A 273 7.71 1.92 -14.81
CA TYR A 273 8.48 1.29 -15.86
C TYR A 273 7.58 0.29 -16.59
N THR A 274 8.04 -0.13 -17.77
CA THR A 274 7.41 -1.20 -18.56
C THR A 274 8.34 -2.39 -18.58
N GLY A 275 7.87 -3.57 -18.16
CA GLY A 275 8.74 -4.73 -18.08
C GLY A 275 8.02 -6.02 -17.70
N TYR A 276 8.78 -7.11 -17.69
CA TYR A 276 8.32 -8.44 -17.34
C TYR A 276 9.12 -8.96 -16.15
N HIS A 277 8.42 -9.55 -15.18
CA HIS A 277 9.04 -10.25 -14.06
C HIS A 277 8.85 -11.75 -14.27
N VAL A 278 9.95 -12.49 -14.26
CA VAL A 278 9.90 -13.94 -14.03
C VAL A 278 9.80 -14.15 -12.53
N MET A 279 8.76 -14.84 -12.09
CA MET A 279 8.41 -15.02 -10.69
C MET A 279 8.74 -16.43 -10.21
N TYR A 280 9.19 -16.55 -8.95
CA TYR A 280 9.34 -17.79 -8.22
C TYR A 280 8.78 -17.62 -6.81
N PHE A 281 7.71 -18.34 -6.49
CA PHE A 281 7.09 -18.28 -5.18
C PHE A 281 7.91 -19.09 -4.18
N VAL A 282 8.46 -18.43 -3.16
CA VAL A 282 9.28 -19.10 -2.13
C VAL A 282 8.37 -19.72 -1.07
N GLY A 283 7.46 -18.94 -0.50
CA GLY A 283 6.54 -19.47 0.50
C GLY A 283 5.88 -18.41 1.37
N ASP A 284 5.15 -18.90 2.37
CA ASP A 284 4.69 -18.12 3.51
C ASP A 284 5.83 -17.82 4.48
N ASP A 285 5.82 -16.62 5.05
CA ASP A 285 6.66 -16.23 6.17
C ASP A 285 5.76 -15.86 7.38
N VAL A 286 6.12 -14.84 8.15
CA VAL A 286 5.39 -14.43 9.36
C VAL A 286 4.03 -13.76 9.04
N PRO A 287 3.07 -13.78 9.99
CA PRO A 287 1.82 -13.04 9.84
C PRO A 287 2.03 -11.54 9.60
N CYS A 288 1.14 -10.92 8.82
CA CYS A 288 1.15 -9.49 8.47
C CYS A 288 1.35 -8.59 9.70
N TRP A 289 0.62 -8.85 10.79
CA TRP A 289 0.73 -8.03 12.00
C TRP A 289 2.14 -8.03 12.59
N GLN A 290 2.91 -9.12 12.46
CA GLN A 290 4.30 -9.17 12.94
C GLN A 290 5.19 -8.26 12.12
N VAL A 291 5.04 -8.27 10.79
CA VAL A 291 5.78 -7.38 9.88
C VAL A 291 5.46 -5.91 10.19
N GLN A 292 4.19 -5.58 10.41
CA GLN A 292 3.75 -4.22 10.74
C GLN A 292 4.32 -3.73 12.07
N VAL A 293 4.27 -4.58 13.11
CA VAL A 293 4.82 -4.24 14.43
C VAL A 293 6.34 -4.13 14.38
N GLU A 294 7.01 -5.08 13.71
CA GLU A 294 8.46 -5.08 13.53
C GLU A 294 8.93 -3.80 12.83
N ASN A 295 8.28 -3.40 11.74
CA ASN A 295 8.61 -2.17 11.01
C ASN A 295 8.41 -0.92 11.88
N THR A 296 7.35 -0.90 12.69
CA THR A 296 7.06 0.21 13.60
C THR A 296 8.13 0.32 14.70
N LEU A 297 8.50 -0.80 15.32
CA LEU A 297 9.57 -0.86 16.32
C LEU A 297 10.91 -0.45 15.71
N ARG A 298 11.25 -0.98 14.53
CA ARG A 298 12.48 -0.65 13.80
C ARG A 298 12.58 0.83 13.48
N SER A 299 11.50 1.46 13.00
CA SER A 299 11.46 2.91 12.77
C SER A 299 11.71 3.66 14.07
N LYS A 300 10.95 3.33 15.12
CA LYS A 300 11.04 3.98 16.43
C LYS A 300 12.45 3.90 17.04
N ASP A 301 13.07 2.72 17.00
CA ASP A 301 14.39 2.51 17.60
C ASP A 301 15.51 3.14 16.77
N THR A 302 15.36 3.18 15.44
CA THR A 302 16.25 3.92 14.54
C THR A 302 16.16 5.42 14.78
N GLU A 303 14.95 5.97 14.91
CA GLU A 303 14.72 7.38 15.22
C GLU A 303 15.28 7.76 16.59
N ALA A 304 15.07 6.91 17.61
CA ALA A 304 15.61 7.13 18.95
C ALA A 304 17.14 7.13 18.96
N TRP A 305 17.76 6.20 18.23
CA TRP A 305 19.20 6.15 18.05
C TRP A 305 19.75 7.39 17.34
N GLN A 306 19.15 7.80 16.23
CA GLN A 306 19.56 8.99 15.47
C GLN A 306 19.45 10.26 16.32
N LYS A 307 18.38 10.37 17.12
CA LYS A 307 18.23 11.45 18.09
C LYS A 307 19.35 11.43 19.15
N GLY A 308 19.70 10.25 19.66
CA GLY A 308 20.80 10.09 20.61
C GLY A 308 22.16 10.52 20.05
N LEU A 309 22.44 10.23 18.78
CA LEU A 309 23.63 10.73 18.09
C LEU A 309 23.63 12.26 17.97
N THR A 310 22.48 12.86 17.69
CA THR A 310 22.34 14.32 17.57
C THR A 310 22.52 15.01 18.93
N ASP A 311 21.91 14.46 19.99
CA ASP A 311 21.99 15.02 21.35
C ASP A 311 23.39 14.91 21.96
N SER A 312 24.17 13.89 21.55
CA SER A 312 25.54 13.68 22.02
C SER A 312 26.62 14.40 21.21
N ALA A 313 26.24 15.02 20.09
CA ALA A 313 27.16 15.81 19.30
C ALA A 313 27.49 17.14 20.00
N ASP A 314 28.78 17.41 20.21
CA ASP A 314 29.24 18.73 20.64
C ASP A 314 29.05 19.74 19.50
N VAL A 315 27.88 20.37 19.44
CA VAL A 315 27.58 21.38 18.42
C VAL A 315 28.26 22.69 18.77
N VAL A 316 29.39 22.98 18.12
CA VAL A 316 29.99 24.31 18.13
C VAL A 316 29.39 25.12 16.98
N GLU A 317 28.59 26.13 17.32
CA GLU A 317 28.08 27.11 16.35
C GLU A 317 29.26 27.92 15.78
N LEU A 318 29.75 27.52 14.60
CA LEU A 318 30.80 28.26 13.90
C LEU A 318 30.21 29.57 13.35
N SER A 319 30.93 30.69 13.54
CA SER A 319 30.49 32.06 13.23
C SER A 319 30.29 32.40 11.74
N GLY A 320 29.83 31.46 10.93
CA GLY A 320 29.54 31.61 9.49
C GLY A 320 28.11 31.24 9.07
N MET A 321 27.29 30.63 9.94
CA MET A 321 25.91 30.21 9.60
C MET A 321 24.84 31.32 9.68
N LYS A 322 25.22 32.60 9.70
CA LYS A 322 24.27 33.72 9.82
C LYS A 322 23.40 33.98 8.57
N HIS A 323 23.58 33.25 7.46
CA HIS A 323 22.96 33.58 6.18
C HIS A 323 22.41 32.39 5.36
N VAL A 324 22.04 31.28 6.00
CA VAL A 324 21.27 30.24 5.29
C VAL A 324 19.98 30.00 6.06
N GLY A 325 18.97 30.78 5.68
CA GLY A 325 17.57 30.55 6.00
C GLY A 325 16.83 30.10 4.75
#